data_AF-A0A821K3M2-F1
#
_entry.id   AF-A0A821K3M2-F1
#
_cell.length_a   1.000
_cell.length_b   1.000
_cell.length_c   1.000
_cell.angle_alpha   90.00
_cell.angle_beta   90.00
_cell.angle_gamma   90.00
#
_symmetry.space_group_name_H-M   'P 1'
#
loop_
_entity.id
_entity.type
_entity.pdbx_description
1 polymer ?
#
loop_
_entity_poly.entity_id
_entity_poly.type
_entity_poly.pdbx_seq_one_letter_code
_entity_poly.pdbx_strand_id
1 'polypeptide(L)'
;MSFRPVIIIAKPTIQYNELVDGVANRLFDTVMTSVAINAKRSKIVDFSAATFPHSYRIVTRKPKSSQLSFLFFLKPFSWTLWLLILGTVFYASILI
;
A
#
# COMPACT_ATOMS: atom_id res chain seq x y z
N MET A 1 -44.94 1.54 -21.60
CA MET A 1 -44.13 0.71 -20.68
C MET A 1 -44.36 1.24 -19.28
N SER A 2 -44.83 0.40 -18.35
CA SER A 2 -45.14 0.83 -16.97
C SER A 2 -43.89 0.75 -16.11
N PHE A 3 -43.52 1.85 -15.45
CA PHE A 3 -42.38 1.92 -14.54
C PHE A 3 -42.65 1.08 -13.29
N ARG A 4 -41.76 0.12 -12.99
CA ARG A 4 -41.79 -0.63 -11.73
C ARG A 4 -40.79 0.00 -10.75
N PRO A 5 -41.25 0.64 -9.66
CA PRO A 5 -40.37 1.33 -8.71
C PRO A 5 -39.69 0.37 -7.71
N VAL A 6 -39.78 -0.95 -7.90
CA VAL A 6 -39.25 -1.93 -6.95
C VAL A 6 -37.77 -2.16 -7.23
N ILE A 7 -36.93 -1.72 -6.29
CA ILE A 7 -35.49 -1.94 -6.34
C ILE A 7 -35.17 -3.25 -5.61
N ILE A 8 -34.65 -4.23 -6.34
CA ILE A 8 -34.18 -5.49 -5.77
C ILE A 8 -32.66 -5.37 -5.56
N ILE A 9 -32.23 -5.46 -4.30
CA ILE A 9 -30.83 -5.34 -3.94
C ILE A 9 -30.24 -6.74 -3.78
N ALA A 10 -29.04 -6.95 -4.32
CA ALA A 10 -28.30 -8.19 -4.13
C ALA A 10 -27.94 -8.40 -2.65
N LYS A 11 -27.85 -9.66 -2.22
CA LYS A 11 -27.46 -10.00 -0.84
C LYS A 11 -26.04 -9.48 -0.55
N PRO A 12 -25.75 -9.00 0.68
CA PRO A 12 -24.44 -8.45 1.02
C PRO A 12 -23.29 -9.48 0.99
N THR A 13 -23.59 -10.78 1.07
CA THR A 13 -22.59 -11.87 1.08
C THR A 13 -22.26 -12.40 -0.32
N ILE A 14 -22.86 -11.84 -1.37
CA ILE A 14 -22.67 -12.32 -2.74
C ILE A 14 -21.25 -12.05 -3.25
N GLN A 15 -20.70 -12.96 -4.06
CA GLN A 15 -19.36 -12.76 -4.62
C GLN A 15 -19.36 -11.77 -5.80
N TYR A 16 -18.24 -11.09 -6.02
CA TYR A 16 -18.11 -10.15 -7.15
C TYR A 16 -18.31 -10.82 -8.52
N ASN A 17 -17.92 -12.08 -8.68
CA ASN A 17 -18.15 -12.79 -9.94
C ASN A 17 -19.64 -13.03 -10.16
N GLU A 18 -20.36 -13.45 -9.12
CA GLU A 18 -21.81 -13.69 -9.20
C GLU A 18 -22.60 -12.41 -9.49
N LEU A 19 -22.13 -11.25 -9.01
CA LEU A 19 -22.73 -9.96 -9.38
C LEU A 19 -22.60 -9.67 -10.86
N VAL A 20 -21.40 -9.87 -11.41
CA VAL A 20 -21.11 -9.63 -12.84
C VAL A 20 -21.87 -10.62 -13.71
N ASP A 21 -21.88 -11.90 -13.31
CA ASP A 21 -22.62 -12.95 -14.00
C ASP A 21 -24.13 -12.71 -13.89
N GLY A 22 -24.62 -12.16 -12.77
CA GLY A 22 -26.01 -11.77 -12.59
C GLY A 22 -26.45 -10.65 -13.54
N VAL A 23 -25.58 -9.68 -13.82
CA VAL A 23 -25.84 -8.66 -14.86
C VAL A 23 -25.84 -9.29 -16.25
N ALA A 24 -24.84 -10.14 -16.56
CA ALA A 24 -24.79 -10.84 -17.85
C ALA A 24 -26.04 -11.71 -18.09
N ASN A 25 -26.56 -12.33 -17.05
CA ASN A 25 -27.77 -13.17 -17.08
C ASN A 25 -29.09 -12.38 -16.91
N ARG A 26 -29.05 -11.04 -16.91
CA ARG A 26 -30.23 -10.15 -16.74
C ARG A 26 -31.02 -10.36 -15.45
N LEU A 27 -30.36 -10.85 -14.39
CA LEU A 27 -30.92 -10.91 -13.03
C LEU A 27 -30.84 -9.55 -12.34
N PHE A 28 -29.84 -8.75 -12.71
CA PHE A 28 -29.64 -7.38 -12.25
C PHE A 28 -29.48 -6.46 -13.45
N ASP A 29 -30.05 -5.25 -13.38
CA ASP A 29 -29.91 -4.26 -14.46
C ASP A 29 -28.56 -3.53 -14.40
N THR A 30 -28.05 -3.30 -13.19
CA THR A 30 -26.77 -2.60 -12.98
C THR A 30 -26.15 -2.97 -11.64
N VAL A 31 -24.82 -2.81 -11.55
CA VAL A 31 -24.04 -3.05 -10.33
C VAL A 31 -23.21 -1.82 -10.03
N MET A 32 -23.42 -1.23 -8.86
CA MET A 32 -22.68 -0.07 -8.36
C MET A 32 -21.90 -0.46 -7.11
N THR A 33 -20.68 -0.97 -7.29
CA THR A 33 -19.77 -1.33 -6.19
C THR A 33 -18.32 -1.28 -6.66
N SER A 34 -17.36 -1.50 -5.75
CA SER A 34 -15.92 -1.54 -6.05
C SER A 34 -15.53 -2.82 -6.81
N VAL A 35 -16.07 -3.01 -8.01
CA VAL A 35 -15.69 -4.11 -8.90
C VAL A 35 -14.47 -3.70 -9.72
N ALA A 36 -13.39 -4.47 -9.60
CA ALA A 36 -12.23 -4.31 -10.48
C ALA A 36 -12.59 -4.66 -11.94
N ILE A 37 -12.26 -3.74 -12.86
CA ILE A 37 -12.38 -3.92 -14.30
C ILE A 37 -11.28 -4.87 -14.77
N ASN A 38 -11.69 -6.06 -15.20
CA ASN A 38 -10.78 -7.11 -15.67
C ASN A 38 -11.11 -7.48 -17.11
N ALA A 39 -10.12 -7.89 -17.90
CA ALA A 39 -10.31 -8.31 -19.29
C ALA A 39 -11.31 -9.48 -19.42
N LYS A 40 -11.34 -10.42 -18.47
CA LYS A 40 -12.33 -11.52 -18.47
C LYS A 40 -13.76 -11.00 -18.28
N ARG A 41 -13.96 -10.01 -17.41
CA ARG A 41 -15.28 -9.44 -17.10
C ARG A 41 -15.76 -8.51 -18.21
N SER A 42 -14.85 -7.75 -18.83
CA SER A 42 -15.16 -6.87 -19.95
C SER A 42 -15.62 -7.59 -21.23
N LYS A 43 -15.49 -8.92 -21.29
CA LYS A 43 -16.02 -9.74 -22.39
C LYS A 43 -17.49 -10.11 -22.23
N ILE A 44 -18.00 -10.09 -21.00
CA ILE A 44 -19.36 -10.53 -20.65
C ILE A 44 -20.27 -9.38 -20.26
N VAL A 45 -19.71 -8.26 -19.79
CA VAL A 45 -20.43 -7.04 -19.46
C VAL A 45 -19.63 -5.81 -19.90
N ASP A 46 -20.35 -4.73 -20.22
CA ASP A 46 -19.75 -3.43 -20.48
C ASP A 46 -19.58 -2.64 -19.17
N PHE A 47 -18.46 -1.92 -19.06
CA PHE A 47 -18.16 -1.05 -17.93
C PHE A 47 -18.22 0.42 -18.36
N SER A 48 -18.65 1.29 -17.43
CA SER A 48 -18.47 2.73 -17.59
C SER A 48 -16.99 3.12 -17.45
N ALA A 49 -16.68 4.38 -17.76
CA ALA A 49 -15.36 4.93 -17.48
C ALA A 49 -15.01 4.76 -15.99
N ALA A 50 -13.77 4.36 -15.72
CA ALA A 50 -13.31 4.08 -14.36
C ALA A 50 -13.48 5.32 -13.46
N THR A 51 -14.44 5.26 -12.54
CA THR A 51 -14.75 6.36 -11.61
C THR A 51 -13.70 6.48 -10.51
N PHE A 52 -13.13 5.35 -10.09
CA PHE A 52 -12.06 5.29 -9.08
C PHE A 52 -10.85 4.54 -9.65
N PRO A 53 -9.81 5.24 -10.12
CA PRO A 53 -8.60 4.58 -10.57
C PRO A 53 -7.94 3.87 -9.39
N HIS A 54 -7.90 2.54 -9.45
CA HIS A 54 -7.16 1.74 -8.48
C HIS A 54 -5.66 1.95 -8.70
N SER A 55 -4.98 2.52 -7.72
CA SER A 55 -3.51 2.53 -7.66
C SER A 55 -3.07 1.53 -6.61
N TYR A 56 -2.37 0.48 -7.03
CA TYR A 56 -1.72 -0.43 -6.11
C TYR A 56 -0.60 0.33 -5.40
N ARG A 57 -0.64 0.35 -4.07
CA ARG A 57 0.38 1.00 -3.25
C ARG A 57 0.96 -0.02 -2.30
N ILE A 58 2.28 -0.11 -2.26
CA ILE A 58 2.98 -0.90 -1.26
C ILE A 58 3.03 -0.05 0.01
N VAL A 59 2.34 -0.49 1.06
CA VAL A 59 2.35 0.17 2.36
C VAL A 59 3.34 -0.59 3.25
N THR A 60 4.46 0.04 3.56
CA THR A 60 5.44 -0.50 4.51
C THR A 60 5.34 0.20 5.86
N ARG A 61 5.81 -0.47 6.91
CA ARG A 61 5.90 0.14 8.25
C ARG A 61 6.79 1.37 8.19
N LYS A 62 6.39 2.46 8.87
CA LYS A 62 7.26 3.62 9.08
C LYS A 62 8.54 3.16 9.80
N PRO A 63 9.75 3.53 9.35
CA PRO A 63 10.96 3.22 10.09
C PRO A 63 10.86 3.83 11.48
N LYS A 64 11.33 3.11 12.50
CA LYS A 64 11.45 3.68 13.85
C LYS A 64 12.38 4.88 13.72
N SER A 65 11.90 6.07 14.09
CA SER A 65 12.71 7.29 14.08
C SER A 65 13.99 7.01 14.86
N SER A 66 15.16 7.14 14.23
CA SER A 66 16.41 7.08 14.98
C SER A 66 16.37 8.21 15.99
N GLN A 67 16.29 7.87 17.28
CA GLN A 67 16.44 8.86 18.33
C GLN A 67 17.82 9.48 18.14
N LEU A 68 17.88 10.80 17.94
CA LEU A 68 19.14 11.53 17.94
C LEU A 68 19.74 11.43 19.34
N SER A 69 20.57 10.41 19.55
CA SER A 69 21.40 10.31 20.74
C SER A 69 22.53 11.34 20.61
N PHE A 70 22.92 11.99 21.72
CA PHE A 70 24.06 12.91 21.75
C PHE A 70 25.37 12.29 21.21
N LEU A 71 25.51 10.97 21.32
CA LEU A 71 26.66 10.20 20.85
C LEU A 71 26.63 9.91 19.32
N PHE A 72 25.63 10.39 18.59
CA PHE A 72 25.54 10.20 17.13
C PHE A 72 26.73 10.80 16.39
N PHE A 73 27.36 11.86 16.95
CA PHE A 73 28.58 12.45 16.40
C PHE A 73 29.82 11.54 16.52
N LEU A 74 29.83 10.57 17.44
CA LEU A 74 30.92 9.59 17.56
C LEU A 74 30.75 8.36 16.65
N LYS A 75 29.58 8.20 16.01
CA LYS A 75 29.27 7.10 15.09
C LYS A 75 30.18 6.97 13.85
N PRO A 76 30.73 8.03 13.22
CA PRO A 76 31.55 7.87 12.03
C PRO A 76 32.91 7.20 12.31
N PHE A 77 33.37 7.20 13.56
CA PHE A 77 34.62 6.55 13.97
C PHE A 77 34.34 5.25 14.73
N SER A 78 35.01 4.17 14.33
CA SER A 78 34.95 2.90 15.06
C SER A 78 35.68 3.02 16.40
N TRP A 79 35.32 2.16 17.36
CA TRP A 79 35.97 2.13 18.68
C TRP A 79 37.50 1.96 18.59
N THR A 80 37.95 1.16 17.62
CA THR A 80 39.38 0.95 17.33
C THR A 80 40.08 2.24 16.91
N LEU A 81 39.45 3.06 16.06
CA LEU A 81 40.04 4.33 15.64
C LEU A 81 40.09 5.35 16.78
N TRP A 82 39.06 5.39 17.64
CA TRP A 82 39.08 6.23 18.85
C TRP A 82 40.24 5.86 19.79
N LEU A 83 40.48 4.56 20.00
CA LEU A 83 41.61 4.08 20.80
C LEU A 83 42.97 4.42 20.16
N LEU A 84 43.08 4.35 18.83
CA LEU A 84 44.29 4.75 18.12
C LEU A 84 44.56 6.27 18.24
N ILE A 85 43.52 7.10 18.12
CA ILE A 85 43.65 8.55 18.33
C ILE A 85 44.11 8.83 19.76
N LEU A 86 43.51 8.19 20.76
CA LEU A 86 43.97 8.34 22.14
C LEU A 86 45.43 7.88 22.32
N GLY A 87 45.78 6.70 21.80
CA GLY A 87 47.14 6.15 21.90
C GLY A 87 48.20 7.03 21.24
N THR A 88 47.89 7.61 20.07
CA THR A 88 48.80 8.52 19.36
C THR A 88 48.99 9.85 20.11
N VAL A 89 47.92 10.40 20.71
CA VAL A 89 48.01 11.61 21.55
C VAL A 89 48.87 11.36 22.79
N PHE A 90 48.67 10.23 23.49
CA PHE A 90 49.50 9.89 24.65
C PHE A 90 50.96 9.66 24.28
N TYR A 91 51.21 8.93 23.19
CA TYR A 91 52.57 8.70 22.70
C TYR A 91 53.29 10.01 22.36
N ALA A 92 52.63 10.91 21.63
CA ALA A 92 53.19 12.21 21.27
C ALA A 92 53.49 13.07 22.50
N SER A 93 52.64 13.02 23.54
CA SER A 93 52.82 13.78 24.78
C SER A 93 53.93 13.25 25.69
N ILE A 94 54.32 11.97 25.56
CA ILE A 94 55.43 11.37 26.31
C ILE A 94 56.77 11.62 25.59
N LEU A 95 56.72 11.77 24.27
CA LEU A 95 57.88 11.95 23.40
C LEU A 95 58.36 13.41 23.32
N ILE A 96 57.46 14.36 23.58
CA ILE A 96 57.72 15.80 23.77
C ILE A 96 58.05 16.08 25.23
#